data_AF-A0AA39XXK1-F1
#
_entry.id   AF-A0AA39XXK1-F1
#
_cell.length_a   1.000
_cell.length_b   1.000
_cell.length_c   1.000
_cell.angle_alpha   90.00
_cell.angle_beta   90.00
_cell.angle_gamma   90.00
#
_symmetry.space_group_name_H-M   'P 1'
#
loop_
_entity.id
_entity.type
_entity.pdbx_description
1 polymer ?
#
loop_
_entity_poly.entity_id
_entity_poly.type
_entity_poly.pdbx_seq_one_letter_code
_entity_poly.pdbx_strand_id
1 'polypeptide(L)'
;MAPSLLLQSGSRRPRPSSGYAAEARASAATKLPPYEPPAQVLGEASRRELANVASNNDARKYQHHLVKSTDSLRDAVGAINEHLASQRAHLARLQERSKGGEKSQVQLHLEESIAELEATVPDLTSQIEEALREVIDFRAELEDEKKVFENVIELAGAQQPRVERRPKLPAQRRSRQQAAEGDELDDEDAAEEPEDEEMPDAQDEVPIQGLPALLEAQRDALANEYAALTVHQRYAENNDYRAFKKVWHSALHPDEDVPLADASTWFDAQGRPTWETAGQADEDDELVVERVVTDLKCPLSLTIMTEPYSNRKCKHTFQKSSILEFLQQNRGRAKCPVCTTDITTADLYLDDAFQRKVKRAMEAERQERAEVEDEDDDVGNSSVVAGPSRNIKMERGRSRRAEDVEESD
;
A
#
# COMPACT_ATOMS: atom_id res chain seq x y z
N MET A 1 20.61 0.92 -5.67
CA MET A 1 21.71 0.16 -6.30
C MET A 1 22.50 -0.56 -5.20
N ALA A 2 22.21 -1.85 -4.98
CA ALA A 2 22.93 -2.70 -4.03
C ALA A 2 23.25 -4.04 -4.72
N PRO A 3 24.49 -4.57 -4.62
CA PRO A 3 24.90 -5.78 -5.33
C PRO A 3 24.66 -7.05 -4.50
N SER A 4 24.25 -8.13 -5.17
CA SER A 4 24.00 -9.44 -4.57
C SER A 4 25.29 -10.11 -4.05
N LEU A 5 25.26 -10.54 -2.79
CA LEU A 5 26.29 -11.32 -2.11
C LEU A 5 26.21 -12.80 -2.51
N LEU A 6 27.21 -13.28 -3.25
CA LEU A 6 27.45 -14.70 -3.50
C LEU A 6 28.21 -15.33 -2.31
N LEU A 7 27.63 -16.39 -1.75
CA LEU A 7 28.23 -17.22 -0.69
C LEU A 7 29.57 -17.81 -1.13
N GLN A 8 30.62 -17.45 -0.40
CA GLN A 8 31.91 -18.14 -0.41
C GLN A 8 31.79 -19.47 0.34
N SER A 9 32.32 -20.55 -0.24
CA SER A 9 32.65 -21.75 0.53
C SER A 9 34.03 -22.29 0.13
N GLY A 10 34.89 -22.45 1.14
CA GLY A 10 35.79 -23.60 1.27
C GLY A 10 37.11 -23.59 0.51
N SER A 11 38.15 -23.00 1.13
CA SER A 11 39.55 -23.24 0.78
C SER A 11 39.95 -24.71 1.04
N ARG A 12 40.46 -25.40 0.02
CA ARG A 12 41.36 -26.57 0.18
C ARG A 12 42.59 -26.39 -0.72
N ARG A 13 43.77 -26.48 -0.11
CA ARG A 13 45.09 -26.36 -0.76
C ARG A 13 45.40 -27.54 -1.70
N PRO A 14 46.28 -27.35 -2.70
CA PRO A 14 46.45 -28.28 -3.82
C PRO A 14 47.60 -29.28 -3.60
N ARG A 15 47.52 -30.44 -4.27
CA ARG A 15 48.72 -31.22 -4.64
C ARG A 15 48.55 -31.88 -6.02
N PRO A 16 49.64 -32.01 -6.79
CA PRO A 16 49.58 -32.09 -8.24
C PRO A 16 49.77 -33.52 -8.74
N SER A 17 49.09 -33.88 -9.83
CA SER A 17 49.64 -34.82 -10.79
C SER A 17 48.89 -34.75 -12.12
N SER A 18 49.61 -34.23 -13.12
CA SER A 18 49.71 -34.77 -14.48
C SER A 18 48.40 -35.21 -15.14
N GLY A 19 47.83 -34.30 -15.92
CA GLY A 19 46.78 -34.60 -16.87
C GLY A 19 46.57 -33.47 -17.86
N TYR A 20 47.63 -33.05 -18.56
CA TYR A 20 47.58 -32.23 -19.77
C TYR A 20 46.76 -32.97 -20.85
N ALA A 21 45.45 -33.03 -20.67
CA ALA A 21 44.49 -33.62 -21.60
C ALA A 21 43.02 -33.29 -21.26
N ALA A 22 42.72 -32.79 -20.05
CA ALA A 22 41.34 -32.52 -19.64
C ALA A 22 40.84 -31.10 -19.97
N GLU A 23 41.72 -30.12 -20.18
CA GLU A 23 41.34 -28.73 -20.49
C GLU A 23 40.91 -28.51 -21.94
N ALA A 24 41.18 -29.44 -22.85
CA ALA A 24 40.78 -29.31 -24.26
C ALA A 24 39.29 -29.66 -24.52
N ARG A 25 38.56 -30.19 -23.53
CA ARG A 25 37.16 -30.61 -23.70
C ARG A 25 36.13 -29.69 -23.01
N ALA A 26 36.56 -28.75 -22.17
CA ALA A 26 35.66 -27.83 -21.47
C ALA A 26 35.41 -26.51 -22.22
N SER A 27 36.13 -26.24 -23.32
CA SER A 27 35.98 -25.00 -24.12
C SER A 27 35.23 -25.19 -25.44
N ALA A 28 34.68 -26.38 -25.70
CA ALA A 28 33.68 -26.57 -26.74
C ALA A 28 32.28 -26.21 -26.19
N ALA A 29 32.15 -25.03 -25.57
CA ALA A 29 30.84 -24.41 -25.45
C ALA A 29 30.39 -24.16 -26.89
N THR A 30 29.46 -24.99 -27.37
CA THR A 30 28.78 -24.81 -28.66
C THR A 30 28.25 -23.39 -28.69
N LYS A 31 28.94 -22.49 -29.41
CA LYS A 31 28.48 -21.12 -29.61
C LYS A 31 27.13 -21.25 -30.32
N LEU A 32 26.06 -20.86 -29.62
CA LEU A 32 24.74 -20.76 -30.23
C LEU A 32 24.85 -19.81 -31.43
N PRO A 33 24.10 -20.07 -32.52
CA PRO A 33 24.05 -19.15 -33.63
C PRO A 33 23.61 -17.75 -33.14
N PRO A 34 24.03 -16.67 -33.84
CA PRO A 34 23.57 -15.32 -33.51
C PRO A 34 22.04 -15.28 -33.54
N TYR A 35 21.44 -14.64 -32.54
CA TYR A 35 19.99 -14.51 -32.44
C TYR A 35 19.45 -13.74 -33.65
N GLU A 36 18.45 -14.33 -34.33
CA GLU A 36 17.71 -13.70 -35.41
C GLU A 36 16.32 -13.29 -34.88
N PRO A 37 15.91 -12.02 -35.05
CA PRO A 37 14.58 -11.56 -34.65
C PRO A 37 13.46 -12.33 -35.35
N PRO A 38 12.27 -12.44 -34.72
CA PRO A 38 11.14 -13.13 -35.33
C PRO A 38 10.69 -12.44 -36.61
N ALA A 39 10.61 -13.22 -37.70
CA ALA A 39 10.16 -12.76 -39.01
C ALA A 39 8.63 -12.85 -39.20
N GLN A 40 7.89 -13.40 -38.23
CA GLN A 40 6.44 -13.59 -38.31
C GLN A 40 5.75 -13.08 -37.05
N VAL A 41 4.54 -12.54 -37.24
CA VAL A 41 3.68 -12.06 -36.16
C VAL A 41 3.12 -13.24 -35.35
N LEU A 42 2.74 -12.98 -34.10
CA LEU A 42 2.14 -14.03 -33.26
C LEU A 42 0.83 -14.54 -33.86
N GLY A 43 0.69 -15.87 -33.90
CA GLY A 43 -0.55 -16.52 -34.29
C GLY A 43 -1.68 -16.26 -33.29
N GLU A 44 -2.93 -16.42 -33.74
CA GLU A 44 -4.12 -16.19 -32.91
C GLU A 44 -4.14 -17.06 -31.64
N ALA A 45 -3.70 -18.32 -31.74
CA ALA A 45 -3.60 -19.22 -30.59
C ALA A 45 -2.64 -18.67 -29.51
N SER A 46 -1.44 -18.25 -29.90
CA SER A 46 -0.44 -17.70 -28.99
C SER A 46 -0.88 -16.37 -28.36
N ARG A 47 -1.64 -15.55 -29.09
CA ARG A 47 -2.23 -14.32 -28.55
C ARG A 47 -3.30 -14.60 -27.50
N ARG A 48 -4.12 -15.64 -27.69
CA ARG A 48 -5.09 -16.08 -26.68
C ARG A 48 -4.38 -16.63 -25.45
N GLU A 49 -3.29 -17.37 -25.62
CA GLU A 49 -2.46 -17.82 -24.51
C GLU A 49 -1.82 -16.65 -23.74
N LEU A 50 -1.31 -15.65 -24.45
CA LEU A 50 -0.78 -14.43 -23.83
C LEU A 50 -1.84 -13.68 -23.01
N ALA A 51 -3.05 -13.52 -23.56
CA ALA A 51 -4.18 -12.94 -22.84
C ALA A 51 -4.56 -13.77 -21.60
N ASN A 52 -4.47 -15.10 -21.69
CA ASN A 52 -4.72 -16.00 -20.57
C ASN A 52 -3.64 -15.87 -19.46
N VAL A 53 -2.38 -15.65 -19.83
CA VAL A 53 -1.30 -15.37 -18.86
C VAL A 53 -1.56 -14.06 -18.12
N ALA A 54 -1.96 -13.01 -18.85
CA ALA A 54 -2.32 -11.73 -18.24
C ALA A 54 -3.52 -11.86 -17.28
N SER A 55 -4.54 -12.64 -17.63
CA SER A 55 -5.71 -12.83 -16.77
C SER A 55 -5.48 -13.77 -15.59
N ASN A 56 -4.55 -14.73 -15.70
CA ASN A 56 -4.26 -15.72 -14.67
C ASN A 56 -3.05 -15.37 -13.80
N ASN A 57 -2.47 -14.18 -13.95
CA ASN A 57 -1.43 -13.69 -13.04
C ASN A 57 -2.06 -13.40 -11.66
N ASP A 58 -2.22 -14.44 -10.85
CA ASP A 58 -2.79 -14.33 -9.50
C ASP A 58 -1.76 -13.76 -8.52
N ALA A 59 -1.61 -12.44 -8.56
CA ALA A 59 -0.83 -11.70 -7.58
C ALA A 59 -1.65 -11.33 -6.32
N ARG A 60 -2.86 -11.88 -6.12
CA ARG A 60 -3.75 -11.46 -5.01
C ARG A 60 -3.13 -11.70 -3.65
N LYS A 61 -2.43 -12.83 -3.48
CA LYS A 61 -1.72 -13.14 -2.22
C LYS A 61 -0.64 -12.12 -1.93
N TYR A 62 0.17 -11.80 -2.95
CA TYR A 62 1.24 -10.81 -2.81
C TYR A 62 0.67 -9.42 -2.50
N GLN A 63 -0.35 -8.98 -3.24
CA GLN A 63 -1.07 -7.74 -2.97
C GLN A 63 -1.65 -7.70 -1.54
N HIS A 64 -2.25 -8.81 -1.08
CA HIS A 64 -2.75 -8.92 0.28
C HIS A 64 -1.64 -8.80 1.33
N HIS A 65 -0.48 -9.40 1.09
CA HIS A 65 0.67 -9.27 1.97
C HIS A 65 1.23 -7.84 2.00
N LEU A 66 1.25 -7.12 0.87
CA LEU A 66 1.64 -5.70 0.83
C LEU A 66 0.66 -4.82 1.63
N VAL A 67 -0.65 -5.08 1.55
CA VAL A 67 -1.67 -4.41 2.38
C VAL A 67 -1.41 -4.66 3.86
N LYS A 68 -1.28 -5.93 4.25
CA LYS A 68 -1.02 -6.32 5.63
C LYS A 68 0.29 -5.75 6.17
N SER A 69 1.33 -5.67 5.33
CA SER A 69 2.63 -5.10 5.69
C SER A 69 2.48 -3.62 6.02
N THR A 70 1.79 -2.84 5.18
CA THR A 70 1.51 -1.42 5.44
C THR A 70 0.74 -1.21 6.74
N ASP A 71 -0.31 -2.01 6.99
CA ASP A 71 -1.06 -1.91 8.24
C ASP A 71 -0.17 -2.23 9.45
N SER A 72 0.66 -3.27 9.37
CA SER A 72 1.56 -3.66 10.45
C SER A 72 2.63 -2.60 10.73
N LEU A 73 3.19 -1.98 9.69
CA LEU A 73 4.16 -0.88 9.82
C LEU A 73 3.51 0.35 10.47
N ARG A 74 2.28 0.68 10.05
CA ARG A 74 1.51 1.79 10.63
C ARG A 74 1.19 1.54 12.11
N ASP A 75 0.78 0.33 12.46
CA ASP A 75 0.46 -0.02 13.84
C ASP A 75 1.73 -0.02 14.70
N ALA A 76 2.87 -0.48 14.17
CA ALA A 76 4.16 -0.47 14.85
C ALA A 76 4.65 0.96 15.14
N VAL A 77 4.60 1.89 14.17
CA VAL A 77 5.02 3.28 14.42
C VAL A 77 4.15 3.95 15.48
N GLY A 78 2.84 3.68 15.47
CA GLY A 78 1.91 4.19 16.47
C GLY A 78 2.26 3.66 17.85
N ALA A 79 2.40 2.34 17.99
CA ALA A 79 2.67 1.69 19.27
C ALA A 79 4.01 2.14 19.91
N ILE A 80 5.08 2.24 19.12
CA ILE A 80 6.41 2.60 19.63
C ILE A 80 6.42 4.06 20.11
N ASN A 81 5.86 4.99 19.33
CA ASN A 81 5.83 6.40 19.69
C ASN A 81 4.84 6.69 20.84
N GLU A 82 3.69 6.01 20.86
CA GLU A 82 2.72 6.11 21.95
C GLU A 82 3.29 5.58 23.27
N HIS A 83 4.10 4.52 23.22
CA HIS A 83 4.80 4.02 24.41
C HIS A 83 5.76 5.07 24.99
N LEU A 84 6.57 5.72 24.14
CA LEU A 84 7.47 6.79 24.57
C LEU A 84 6.70 7.99 25.15
N ALA A 85 5.62 8.42 24.47
CA ALA A 85 4.79 9.52 24.96
C ALA A 85 4.13 9.19 26.32
N SER A 86 3.64 7.96 26.48
CA SER A 86 3.05 7.48 27.74
C SER A 86 4.07 7.47 28.89
N GLN A 87 5.29 6.98 28.66
CA GLN A 87 6.33 6.99 29.68
C GLN A 87 6.72 8.42 30.08
N ARG A 88 6.87 9.33 29.11
CA ARG A 88 7.13 10.76 29.38
C ARG A 88 6.02 11.40 30.23
N ALA A 89 4.75 11.14 29.89
CA ALA A 89 3.62 11.64 30.66
C ALA A 89 3.60 11.07 32.09
N HIS A 90 3.93 9.79 32.26
CA HIS A 90 4.03 9.18 33.59
C HIS A 90 5.15 9.82 34.43
N LEU A 91 6.33 10.05 33.85
CA LEU A 91 7.42 10.74 34.52
C LEU A 91 7.03 12.17 34.93
N ALA A 92 6.37 12.91 34.04
CA ALA A 92 5.90 14.27 34.32
C ALA A 92 4.92 14.30 35.52
N ARG A 93 3.99 13.34 35.59
CA ARG A 93 3.06 13.19 36.73
C ARG A 93 3.80 12.90 38.04
N LEU A 94 4.80 12.01 38.03
CA LEU A 94 5.62 11.72 39.20
C LEU A 94 6.42 12.94 39.67
N GLN A 95 7.03 13.68 38.74
CA GLN A 95 7.79 14.89 39.03
C GLN A 95 6.91 16.00 39.61
N GLU A 96 5.66 16.12 39.14
CA GLU A 96 4.71 17.07 39.71
C GLU A 96 4.33 16.73 41.15
N ARG A 97 4.09 15.44 41.44
CA ARG A 97 3.81 14.96 42.81
C ARG A 97 5.02 15.13 43.73
N SER A 98 6.25 15.05 43.21
CA SER A 98 7.49 15.11 44.00
C SER A 98 8.12 16.50 44.11
N LYS A 99 7.41 17.59 43.75
CA LYS A 99 7.94 18.97 43.79
C LYS A 99 8.46 19.33 45.20
N GLY A 100 9.77 19.20 45.41
CA GLY A 100 10.47 19.53 46.67
C GLY A 100 11.08 18.36 47.45
N GLY A 101 10.97 17.11 46.98
CA GLY A 101 11.56 15.92 47.60
C GLY A 101 12.74 15.32 46.82
N GLU A 102 13.45 14.37 47.44
CA GLU A 102 14.46 13.55 46.74
C GLU A 102 13.79 12.65 45.69
N LYS A 103 14.48 12.43 44.56
CA LYS A 103 13.97 11.54 43.51
C LYS A 103 13.88 10.11 44.04
N SER A 104 12.70 9.50 43.93
CA SER A 104 12.52 8.08 44.26
C SER A 104 13.35 7.20 43.32
N GLN A 105 13.76 6.02 43.79
CA GLN A 105 14.45 5.03 42.95
C GLN A 105 13.62 4.63 41.72
N VAL A 106 12.29 4.62 41.84
CA VAL A 106 11.36 4.37 40.72
C VAL A 106 11.47 5.47 39.67
N GLN A 107 11.58 6.73 40.09
CA GLN A 107 11.71 7.86 39.19
C GLN A 107 13.04 7.81 38.43
N LEU A 108 14.14 7.48 39.11
CA LEU A 108 15.46 7.35 38.46
C LEU A 108 15.47 6.24 37.40
N HIS A 109 14.90 5.07 37.71
CA HIS A 109 14.82 3.97 36.75
C HIS A 109 13.91 4.30 35.55
N LEU A 110 12.83 5.05 35.78
CA LEU A 110 11.96 5.52 34.70
C LEU A 110 12.69 6.55 33.80
N GLU A 111 13.43 7.49 34.39
CA GLU A 111 14.26 8.45 33.65
C GLU A 111 15.30 7.73 32.76
N GLU A 112 15.95 6.68 33.29
CA GLU A 112 16.89 5.85 32.52
C GLU A 112 16.21 5.11 31.36
N SER A 113 15.06 4.46 31.62
CA SER A 113 14.30 3.76 30.57
C SER A 113 13.81 4.70 29.48
N ILE A 114 13.35 5.91 29.83
CA ILE A 114 12.95 6.93 28.86
C ILE A 114 14.16 7.34 28.01
N ALA A 115 15.33 7.56 28.62
CA ALA A 115 16.53 7.93 27.87
C ALA A 115 16.94 6.85 26.84
N GLU A 116 16.81 5.57 27.19
CA GLU A 116 17.04 4.46 26.25
C GLU A 116 16.02 4.45 25.10
N LEU A 117 14.75 4.69 25.41
CA LEU A 117 13.70 4.79 24.38
C LEU A 117 13.90 6.02 23.48
N GLU A 118 14.25 7.17 24.03
CA GLU A 118 14.54 8.38 23.27
C GLU A 118 15.70 8.22 22.29
N ALA A 119 16.68 7.37 22.62
CA ALA A 119 17.78 7.03 21.74
C ALA A 119 17.38 6.06 20.61
N THR A 120 16.40 5.18 20.83
CA THR A 120 16.08 4.07 19.91
C THR A 120 14.83 4.29 19.06
N VAL A 121 13.81 4.96 19.60
CA VAL A 121 12.52 5.21 18.93
C VAL A 121 12.65 6.01 17.62
N PRO A 122 13.49 7.06 17.53
CA PRO A 122 13.67 7.81 16.27
C PRO A 122 14.24 6.95 15.14
N ASP A 123 15.22 6.09 15.45
CA ASP A 123 15.85 5.18 14.50
C ASP A 123 14.86 4.12 14.01
N LEU A 124 14.10 3.51 14.93
CA LEU A 124 13.04 2.55 14.57
C LEU A 124 11.95 3.21 13.73
N THR A 125 11.56 4.44 14.08
CA THR A 125 10.57 5.21 13.32
C THR A 125 11.05 5.49 11.90
N SER A 126 12.33 5.81 11.73
CA SER A 126 12.95 6.01 10.42
C SER A 126 13.00 4.71 9.59
N GLN A 127 13.35 3.59 10.20
CA GLN A 127 13.35 2.27 9.54
C GLN A 127 11.96 1.84 9.09
N ILE A 128 10.93 2.10 9.91
CA ILE A 128 9.53 1.79 9.55
C ILE A 128 9.08 2.66 8.37
N GLU A 129 9.48 3.94 8.33
CA GLU A 129 9.16 4.85 7.24
C GLU A 129 9.84 4.45 5.93
N GLU A 130 11.11 4.05 5.98
CA GLU A 130 11.84 3.53 4.83
C GLU A 130 11.17 2.26 4.29
N ALA A 131 10.87 1.31 5.17
CA ALA A 131 10.15 0.09 4.80
C ALA A 131 8.75 0.36 4.23
N LEU A 132 8.06 1.41 4.70
CA LEU A 132 6.77 1.80 4.13
C LEU A 132 6.92 2.31 2.69
N ARG A 133 7.95 3.13 2.42
CA ARG A 133 8.25 3.59 1.05
C ARG A 133 8.56 2.42 0.12
N GLU A 134 9.34 1.44 0.58
CA GLU A 134 9.58 0.21 -0.19
C GLU A 134 8.29 -0.56 -0.50
N VAL A 135 7.38 -0.70 0.48
CA VAL A 135 6.09 -1.38 0.26
C VAL A 135 5.22 -0.62 -0.73
N ILE A 136 5.24 0.72 -0.72
CA ILE A 136 4.55 1.55 -1.70
C ILE A 136 5.15 1.32 -3.10
N ASP A 137 6.47 1.26 -3.22
CA ASP A 137 7.15 1.01 -4.48
C ASP A 137 6.80 -0.37 -5.05
N PHE A 138 6.79 -1.42 -4.22
CA PHE A 138 6.38 -2.76 -4.64
C PHE A 138 4.92 -2.83 -5.10
N ARG A 139 4.03 -2.02 -4.52
CA ARG A 139 2.64 -1.93 -5.00
C ARG A 139 2.55 -1.25 -6.35
N ALA A 140 3.30 -0.17 -6.56
CA ALA A 140 3.35 0.52 -7.85
C ALA A 140 3.90 -0.40 -8.94
N GLU A 141 4.99 -1.13 -8.67
CA GLU A 141 5.55 -2.13 -9.58
C GLU A 141 4.51 -3.20 -9.95
N LEU A 142 3.74 -3.69 -8.97
CA LEU A 142 2.70 -4.68 -9.22
C LEU A 142 1.52 -4.15 -10.06
N GLU A 143 1.19 -2.87 -9.93
CA GLU A 143 0.19 -2.21 -10.77
C GLU A 143 0.72 -2.02 -12.20
N ASP A 144 1.98 -1.64 -12.34
CA ASP A 144 2.63 -1.48 -13.63
C ASP A 144 2.78 -2.81 -14.36
N GLU A 145 3.08 -3.93 -13.67
CA GLU A 145 3.11 -5.24 -14.32
C GLU A 145 1.80 -5.59 -15.04
N LYS A 146 0.65 -5.20 -14.47
CA LYS A 146 -0.66 -5.41 -15.12
C LYS A 146 -0.77 -4.57 -16.41
N LYS A 147 -0.38 -3.30 -16.34
CA LYS A 147 -0.35 -2.39 -17.51
C LYS A 147 0.62 -2.89 -18.58
N VAL A 148 1.79 -3.41 -18.18
CA VAL A 148 2.77 -4.02 -19.10
C VAL A 148 2.10 -5.13 -19.91
N PHE A 149 1.40 -6.07 -19.26
CA PHE A 149 0.74 -7.16 -19.97
C PHE A 149 -0.38 -6.65 -20.91
N GLU A 150 -1.16 -5.67 -20.49
CA GLU A 150 -2.20 -5.04 -21.31
C GLU A 150 -1.60 -4.38 -22.56
N ASN A 151 -0.57 -3.55 -22.39
CA ASN A 151 0.12 -2.86 -23.48
C ASN A 151 0.80 -3.85 -24.44
N VAL A 152 1.44 -4.89 -23.92
CA VAL A 152 2.09 -5.91 -24.76
C VAL A 152 1.06 -6.67 -25.61
N ILE A 153 -0.13 -6.99 -25.06
CA ILE A 153 -1.21 -7.62 -25.82
C ILE A 153 -1.71 -6.70 -26.93
N GLU A 154 -1.86 -5.40 -26.65
CA GLU A 154 -2.28 -4.40 -27.62
C GLU A 154 -1.24 -4.25 -28.75
N LEU A 155 0.04 -4.07 -28.41
CA LEU A 155 1.14 -3.95 -29.38
C LEU A 155 1.33 -5.22 -30.22
N ALA A 156 1.17 -6.40 -29.63
CA ALA A 156 1.18 -7.67 -30.36
C ALA A 156 -0.03 -7.80 -31.31
N GLY A 157 -1.17 -7.17 -30.96
CA GLY A 157 -2.35 -7.08 -31.83
C GLY A 157 -2.17 -6.08 -32.97
N ALA A 158 -1.51 -4.95 -32.72
CA ALA A 158 -1.26 -3.90 -33.70
C ALA A 158 -0.29 -4.32 -34.81
N GLN A 159 0.63 -5.25 -34.51
CA GLN A 159 1.53 -5.84 -35.51
C GLN A 159 0.83 -6.76 -36.53
N GLN A 160 -0.46 -7.10 -36.33
CA GLN A 160 -1.18 -7.96 -37.26
C GLN A 160 -1.41 -7.24 -38.60
N PRO A 161 -1.21 -7.92 -39.74
CA PRO A 161 -1.53 -7.34 -41.04
C PRO A 161 -3.01 -6.97 -41.07
N ARG A 162 -3.30 -5.72 -41.43
CA ARG A 162 -4.67 -5.23 -41.54
C ARG A 162 -5.32 -5.94 -42.71
N VAL A 163 -6.21 -6.90 -42.45
CA VAL A 163 -6.96 -7.58 -43.50
C VAL A 163 -7.91 -6.57 -44.13
N GLU A 164 -7.50 -5.95 -45.24
CA GLU A 164 -8.39 -5.14 -46.06
C GLU A 164 -9.53 -6.05 -46.54
N ARG A 165 -10.72 -5.81 -45.99
CA ARG A 165 -11.94 -6.47 -46.47
C ARG A 165 -12.21 -5.95 -47.88
N ARG A 166 -11.77 -6.71 -48.90
CA ARG A 166 -12.19 -6.52 -50.29
C ARG A 166 -13.69 -6.20 -50.31
N PRO A 167 -14.13 -5.03 -50.83
CA PRO A 167 -15.54 -4.72 -50.92
C PRO A 167 -16.19 -5.81 -51.78
N LYS A 168 -17.20 -6.49 -51.23
CA LYS A 168 -17.98 -7.46 -51.98
C LYS A 168 -18.70 -6.69 -53.09
N LEU A 169 -18.21 -6.80 -54.33
CA LEU A 169 -18.90 -6.31 -55.52
C LEU A 169 -20.36 -6.84 -55.49
N PRO A 170 -21.36 -5.97 -55.72
CA PRO A 170 -22.76 -6.38 -55.59
C PRO A 170 -23.07 -7.46 -56.63
N ALA A 171 -23.51 -8.64 -56.14
CA ALA A 171 -23.94 -9.74 -56.98
C ALA A 171 -25.14 -9.31 -57.82
N GLN A 172 -24.90 -9.06 -59.12
CA GLN A 172 -25.91 -8.69 -60.09
C GLN A 172 -26.92 -9.83 -60.22
N ARG A 173 -28.10 -9.64 -59.61
CA ARG A 173 -29.25 -10.54 -59.75
C ARG A 173 -29.65 -10.61 -61.22
N ARG A 174 -29.26 -11.67 -61.92
CA ARG A 174 -29.82 -12.03 -63.23
C ARG A 174 -31.28 -12.46 -63.04
N SER A 175 -32.19 -11.50 -63.15
CA SER A 175 -33.61 -11.75 -63.39
C SER A 175 -33.78 -12.36 -64.77
N ARG A 176 -34.29 -13.59 -64.82
CA ARG A 176 -34.70 -14.28 -66.02
C ARG A 176 -36.13 -13.83 -66.35
N GLN A 177 -36.28 -12.88 -67.27
CA GLN A 177 -37.56 -12.66 -67.96
C GLN A 177 -37.32 -12.60 -69.46
N GLN A 178 -38.08 -13.46 -70.16
CA GLN A 178 -38.09 -13.63 -71.59
C GLN A 178 -38.84 -12.47 -72.28
N ALA A 179 -38.22 -12.00 -73.37
CA ALA A 179 -38.80 -11.60 -74.65
C ALA A 179 -39.89 -10.51 -74.69
N ALA A 180 -39.53 -9.34 -75.24
CA ALA A 180 -40.20 -8.75 -76.40
C ALA A 180 -39.36 -7.58 -76.96
N GLU A 181 -38.95 -7.74 -78.23
CA GLU A 181 -38.80 -6.76 -79.31
C GLU A 181 -38.56 -5.27 -79.01
N GLY A 182 -37.54 -4.70 -79.66
CA GLY A 182 -37.63 -3.34 -80.19
C GLY A 182 -36.41 -2.46 -80.04
N ASP A 183 -35.76 -2.24 -81.19
CA ASP A 183 -35.19 -0.98 -81.65
C ASP A 183 -33.73 -0.62 -81.34
N GLU A 184 -33.10 -0.13 -82.41
CA GLU A 184 -31.72 0.26 -82.59
C GLU A 184 -31.41 1.54 -81.78
N LEU A 185 -30.15 1.77 -81.42
CA LEU A 185 -29.40 2.97 -81.78
C LEU A 185 -27.94 2.89 -81.29
N ASP A 186 -27.10 3.17 -82.28
CA ASP A 186 -25.69 3.56 -82.33
C ASP A 186 -25.23 4.46 -81.17
N ASP A 187 -24.07 4.17 -80.58
CA ASP A 187 -23.10 5.21 -80.18
C ASP A 187 -21.70 4.60 -80.05
N GLU A 188 -20.80 5.13 -80.87
CA GLU A 188 -19.36 4.90 -80.86
C GLU A 188 -18.78 5.65 -79.65
N ASP A 189 -17.92 5.02 -78.83
CA ASP A 189 -16.60 5.57 -78.48
C ASP A 189 -15.89 4.88 -77.30
N ALA A 190 -14.57 4.98 -77.38
CA ALA A 190 -13.58 4.81 -76.32
C ALA A 190 -13.35 3.39 -75.78
N ALA A 191 -12.44 2.68 -76.46
CA ALA A 191 -11.54 1.75 -75.77
C ALA A 191 -10.66 2.55 -74.80
N GLU A 192 -11.09 2.73 -73.56
CA GLU A 192 -10.22 3.17 -72.48
C GLU A 192 -9.27 2.01 -72.14
N GLU A 193 -7.98 2.26 -72.37
CA GLU A 193 -6.89 1.45 -71.81
C GLU A 193 -7.08 1.39 -70.28
N PRO A 194 -6.81 0.25 -69.62
CA PRO A 194 -6.83 0.21 -68.18
C PRO A 194 -5.74 1.15 -67.68
N GLU A 195 -6.15 2.30 -67.15
CA GLU A 195 -5.27 3.21 -66.42
C GLU A 195 -4.57 2.37 -65.35
N ASP A 196 -3.23 2.40 -65.37
CA ASP A 196 -2.38 1.81 -64.35
C ASP A 196 -2.86 2.32 -62.98
N GLU A 197 -3.60 1.49 -62.25
CA GLU A 197 -3.84 1.70 -60.83
C GLU A 197 -2.47 1.69 -60.17
N GLU A 198 -1.94 2.89 -59.89
CA GLU A 198 -0.76 3.08 -59.07
C GLU A 198 -0.96 2.28 -57.79
N MET A 199 -0.27 1.13 -57.71
CA MET A 199 -0.14 0.34 -56.51
C MET A 199 0.27 1.29 -55.38
N PRO A 200 -0.52 1.41 -54.29
CA PRO A 200 -0.14 2.28 -53.21
C PRO A 200 1.22 1.83 -52.71
N ASP A 201 2.17 2.77 -52.71
CA ASP A 201 3.53 2.60 -52.23
C ASP A 201 3.56 1.76 -50.95
N ALA A 202 4.51 0.83 -50.92
CA ALA A 202 4.77 -0.08 -49.81
C ALA A 202 4.56 0.64 -48.47
N GLN A 203 3.44 0.35 -47.83
CA GLN A 203 3.13 0.82 -46.48
C GLN A 203 4.33 0.45 -45.62
N ASP A 204 4.97 1.44 -44.98
CA ASP A 204 6.11 1.24 -44.08
C ASP A 204 5.87 -0.01 -43.21
N GLU A 205 6.49 -1.13 -43.58
CA GLU A 205 6.32 -2.38 -42.85
C GLU A 205 6.95 -2.17 -41.47
N VAL A 206 6.10 -1.87 -40.48
CA VAL A 206 6.55 -1.68 -39.10
C VAL A 206 7.35 -2.93 -38.72
N PRO A 207 8.64 -2.80 -38.37
CA PRO A 207 9.47 -3.95 -38.06
C PRO A 207 8.83 -4.80 -36.97
N ILE A 208 8.65 -6.09 -37.25
CA ILE A 208 8.07 -7.04 -36.28
C ILE A 208 8.99 -7.09 -35.07
N GLN A 209 8.45 -6.74 -33.89
CA GLN A 209 9.19 -6.74 -32.65
C GLN A 209 8.92 -8.04 -31.88
N GLY A 210 9.99 -8.66 -31.38
CA GLY A 210 9.87 -9.85 -30.55
C GLY A 210 9.14 -9.56 -29.23
N LEU A 211 8.33 -10.50 -28.79
CA LEU A 211 7.57 -10.38 -27.53
C LEU A 211 8.45 -10.06 -26.30
N PRO A 212 9.63 -10.67 -26.11
CA PRO A 212 10.50 -10.31 -24.99
C PRO A 212 10.99 -8.86 -25.06
N ALA A 213 11.33 -8.36 -26.25
CA ALA A 213 11.76 -6.99 -26.44
C ALA A 213 10.63 -5.99 -26.15
N LEU A 214 9.39 -6.31 -26.54
CA LEU A 214 8.22 -5.50 -26.19
C LEU A 214 7.97 -5.49 -24.69
N LEU A 215 8.09 -6.64 -24.03
CA LEU A 215 7.90 -6.77 -22.59
C LEU A 215 8.94 -5.94 -21.82
N GLU A 216 10.22 -6.07 -22.18
CA GLU A 216 11.32 -5.32 -21.59
C GLU A 216 11.16 -3.82 -21.83
N ALA A 217 10.87 -3.42 -23.07
CA ALA A 217 10.65 -2.01 -23.40
C ALA A 217 9.47 -1.40 -22.62
N GLN A 218 8.37 -2.14 -22.44
CA GLN A 218 7.23 -1.67 -21.65
C GLN A 218 7.54 -1.60 -20.15
N ARG A 219 8.27 -2.57 -19.60
CA ARG A 219 8.76 -2.53 -18.22
C ARG A 219 9.67 -1.33 -17.98
N ASP A 220 10.64 -1.12 -18.86
CA ASP A 220 11.57 -0.01 -18.75
C ASP A 220 10.86 1.34 -18.92
N ALA A 221 9.89 1.44 -19.84
CA ALA A 221 9.12 2.67 -20.03
C ALA A 221 8.34 3.06 -18.78
N LEU A 222 7.56 2.14 -18.20
CA LEU A 222 6.80 2.40 -16.98
C LEU A 222 7.70 2.61 -15.76
N ALA A 223 8.79 1.84 -15.63
CA ALA A 223 9.77 2.04 -14.57
C ALA A 223 10.42 3.43 -14.63
N ASN A 224 10.73 3.92 -15.84
CA ASN A 224 11.26 5.27 -16.03
C ASN A 224 10.21 6.35 -15.77
N GLU A 225 8.96 6.13 -16.16
CA GLU A 225 7.85 7.05 -15.84
C GLU A 225 7.67 7.18 -14.33
N TYR A 226 7.65 6.05 -13.62
CA TYR A 226 7.55 6.02 -12.16
C TYR A 226 8.78 6.65 -11.48
N ALA A 227 9.99 6.38 -11.98
CA ALA A 227 11.22 6.98 -11.47
C ALA A 227 11.31 8.49 -11.74
N ALA A 228 10.66 8.99 -12.78
CA ALA A 228 10.58 10.42 -13.10
C ALA A 228 9.62 11.19 -12.19
N LEU A 229 8.71 10.50 -11.49
CA LEU A 229 7.84 11.12 -10.50
C LEU A 229 8.65 11.70 -9.34
N THR A 230 8.22 12.87 -8.89
CA THR A 230 8.80 13.48 -7.69
C THR A 230 8.50 12.64 -6.45
N VAL A 231 9.36 12.74 -5.44
CA VAL A 231 9.16 12.06 -4.14
C VAL A 231 7.81 12.44 -3.51
N HIS A 232 7.40 13.70 -3.66
CA HIS A 232 6.09 14.18 -3.23
C HIS A 232 4.94 13.42 -3.92
N GLN A 233 4.97 13.30 -5.25
CA GLN A 233 3.95 12.57 -6.01
C GLN A 233 3.91 11.09 -5.66
N ARG A 234 5.08 10.47 -5.44
CA ARG A 234 5.17 9.04 -5.10
C ARG A 234 4.62 8.73 -3.71
N TYR A 235 4.94 9.58 -2.73
CA TYR A 235 4.68 9.26 -1.33
C TYR A 235 3.75 10.26 -0.65
N ALA A 236 3.97 11.57 -0.74
CA ALA A 236 3.15 12.56 -0.03
C ALA A 236 1.68 12.57 -0.51
N GLU A 237 1.44 12.29 -1.78
CA GLU A 237 0.09 12.15 -2.35
C GLU A 237 -0.52 10.76 -2.08
N ASN A 238 0.28 9.77 -1.67
CA ASN A 238 -0.18 8.43 -1.41
C ASN A 238 -0.98 8.34 -0.10
N ASN A 239 -2.18 7.74 -0.17
CA ASN A 239 -3.08 7.58 0.98
C ASN A 239 -2.45 6.78 2.12
N ASP A 240 -1.65 5.76 1.82
CA ASP A 240 -1.00 4.93 2.85
C ASP A 240 0.05 5.71 3.63
N TYR A 241 0.84 6.53 2.93
CA TYR A 241 1.83 7.41 3.56
C TYR A 241 1.15 8.51 4.38
N ARG A 242 0.06 9.09 3.87
CA ARG A 242 -0.77 10.05 4.62
C ARG A 242 -1.34 9.43 5.89
N ALA A 243 -1.81 8.19 5.82
CA ALA A 243 -2.31 7.47 6.98
C ALA A 243 -1.20 7.17 8.00
N PHE A 244 -0.01 6.80 7.53
CA PHE A 244 1.18 6.61 8.37
C PHE A 244 1.57 7.90 9.11
N LYS A 245 1.74 9.03 8.40
CA LYS A 245 2.08 10.33 9.01
C LYS A 245 1.05 10.77 10.04
N LYS A 246 -0.25 10.55 9.79
CA LYS A 246 -1.32 10.81 10.76
C LYS A 246 -1.18 9.98 12.02
N VAL A 247 -0.91 8.68 11.89
CA VAL A 247 -0.74 7.79 13.06
C VAL A 247 0.48 8.18 13.87
N TRP A 248 1.63 8.37 13.21
CA TRP A 248 2.86 8.85 13.85
C TRP A 248 2.61 10.17 14.60
N HIS A 249 2.02 11.17 13.95
CA HIS A 249 1.72 12.46 14.57
C HIS A 249 0.77 12.34 15.78
N SER A 250 -0.29 11.53 15.66
CA SER A 250 -1.22 11.28 16.78
C SER A 250 -0.61 10.52 17.96
N ALA A 251 0.51 9.82 17.72
CA ALA A 251 1.26 9.13 18.75
C ALA A 251 2.24 10.07 19.48
N LEU A 252 2.81 11.05 18.76
CA LEU A 252 3.66 12.09 19.36
C LEU A 252 2.87 13.12 20.17
N HIS A 253 1.66 13.45 19.72
CA HIS A 253 0.79 14.42 20.37
C HIS A 253 -0.54 13.77 20.78
N PRO A 254 -0.58 12.98 21.88
CA PRO A 254 -1.81 12.35 22.33
C PRO A 254 -2.85 13.34 22.85
N ASP A 255 -2.38 14.36 23.58
CA ASP A 255 -3.20 15.31 24.35
C ASP A 255 -3.17 16.73 23.78
N GLU A 256 -2.34 16.96 22.76
CA GLU A 256 -2.20 18.25 22.09
C GLU A 256 -2.82 18.17 20.70
N ASP A 257 -3.79 19.06 20.42
CA ASP A 257 -4.38 19.20 19.09
C ASP A 257 -3.46 20.03 18.16
N VAL A 258 -2.23 19.54 17.99
CA VAL A 258 -1.28 20.08 17.02
C VAL A 258 -1.73 19.64 15.62
N PRO A 259 -1.84 20.56 14.63
CA PRO A 259 -2.15 20.16 13.27
C PRO A 259 -0.96 19.46 12.62
N LEU A 260 -1.24 18.40 11.85
CA LEU A 260 -0.23 17.76 11.01
C LEU A 260 0.21 18.75 9.92
N ALA A 261 1.54 18.88 9.73
CA ALA A 261 2.11 19.72 8.67
C ALA A 261 1.59 19.30 7.28
N ASP A 262 1.53 20.25 6.34
CA ASP A 262 1.03 19.98 5.00
C ASP A 262 1.91 18.95 4.27
N ALA A 263 1.30 18.14 3.40
CA ALA A 263 1.98 17.08 2.67
C ALA A 263 3.19 17.57 1.85
N SER A 264 3.17 18.84 1.43
CA SER A 264 4.29 19.48 0.73
C SER A 264 5.57 19.60 1.55
N THR A 265 5.46 19.60 2.88
CA THR A 265 6.59 19.80 3.80
C THR A 265 7.24 18.50 4.25
N TRP A 266 6.63 17.34 3.96
CA TRP A 266 7.05 16.04 4.50
C TRP A 266 8.36 15.50 3.95
N PHE A 267 8.89 16.12 2.90
CA PHE A 267 10.14 15.74 2.27
C PHE A 267 11.01 16.97 2.02
N ASP A 268 12.31 16.85 2.28
CA ASP A 268 13.29 17.87 1.92
C ASP A 268 13.58 17.87 0.41
N ALA A 269 14.40 18.84 -0.04
CA ALA A 269 14.81 18.96 -1.45
C ALA A 269 15.58 17.72 -1.96
N GLN A 270 16.08 16.88 -1.05
CA GLN A 270 16.84 15.67 -1.31
C GLN A 270 15.94 14.42 -1.25
N GLY A 271 14.64 14.57 -0.97
CA GLY A 271 13.68 13.48 -0.89
C GLY A 271 13.74 12.68 0.41
N ARG A 272 14.39 13.21 1.46
CA ARG A 272 14.40 12.60 2.78
C ARG A 272 13.18 13.05 3.57
N PRO A 273 12.58 12.15 4.37
CA PRO A 273 11.44 12.52 5.19
C PRO A 273 11.85 13.56 6.23
N THR A 274 11.07 14.62 6.34
CA THR A 274 11.16 15.57 7.46
C THR A 274 10.29 15.07 8.60
N TRP A 275 10.76 15.28 9.82
CA TRP A 275 10.07 14.92 11.06
C TRP A 275 9.50 16.13 11.78
N GLU A 276 9.38 17.26 11.07
CA GLU A 276 8.85 18.50 11.62
C GLU A 276 7.34 18.41 11.81
N THR A 277 6.88 18.92 12.95
CA THR A 277 5.46 19.16 13.22
C THR A 277 5.13 20.61 12.86
N ALA A 278 3.86 20.93 12.57
CA ALA A 278 3.47 22.25 12.10
C ALA A 278 3.76 23.41 13.08
N GLY A 279 4.23 23.12 14.30
CA GLY A 279 4.69 24.12 15.28
C GLY A 279 6.22 24.24 15.42
N GLN A 280 7.01 23.54 14.59
CA GLN A 280 8.48 23.57 14.59
C GLN A 280 9.06 24.11 13.27
N ALA A 281 8.23 24.27 12.24
CA ALA A 281 8.60 24.96 11.01
C ALA A 281 8.58 26.48 11.29
N ASP A 282 9.77 27.03 11.48
CA ASP A 282 10.12 28.46 11.54
C ASP A 282 9.29 29.35 12.50
N GLU A 283 9.96 29.86 13.54
CA GLU A 283 9.46 30.90 14.45
C GLU A 283 9.12 32.26 13.76
N ASP A 284 9.05 32.33 12.42
CA ASP A 284 8.87 33.57 11.64
C ASP A 284 7.53 33.69 10.88
N ASP A 285 6.69 32.65 10.80
CA ASP A 285 5.34 32.77 10.23
C ASP A 285 4.25 32.47 11.29
N GLU A 286 3.89 33.52 12.05
CA GLU A 286 2.82 33.53 13.06
C GLU A 286 1.43 33.28 12.43
N LEU A 287 1.13 32.01 12.14
CA LEU A 287 -0.23 31.51 11.97
C LEU A 287 -0.69 30.87 13.28
N VAL A 288 -1.32 31.68 14.13
CA VAL A 288 -2.01 31.23 15.34
C VAL A 288 -3.17 30.31 14.93
N VAL A 289 -2.92 29.00 14.88
CA VAL A 289 -3.99 28.01 14.76
C VAL A 289 -4.63 27.87 16.14
N GLU A 290 -5.84 28.41 16.27
CA GLU A 290 -6.64 28.32 17.48
C GLU A 290 -6.92 26.84 17.82
N ARG A 291 -6.50 26.42 19.03
CA ARG A 291 -6.76 25.09 19.59
C ARG A 291 -8.25 24.73 19.48
N VAL A 292 -8.58 23.66 18.76
CA VAL A 292 -9.95 23.15 18.67
C VAL A 292 -10.11 22.05 19.70
N VAL A 293 -10.56 22.39 20.90
CA VAL A 293 -10.89 21.40 21.94
C VAL A 293 -12.09 20.58 21.47
N THR A 294 -11.86 19.33 21.05
CA THR A 294 -12.95 18.40 20.72
C THR A 294 -13.47 17.73 22.00
N ASP A 295 -14.73 18.03 22.37
CA ASP A 295 -15.41 17.40 23.51
C ASP A 295 -15.57 15.89 23.26
N LEU A 296 -15.10 15.07 24.21
CA LEU A 296 -15.21 13.61 24.16
C LEU A 296 -16.62 13.09 24.47
N LYS A 297 -17.53 13.98 24.89
CA LYS A 297 -18.93 13.67 25.17
C LYS A 297 -19.77 13.75 23.90
N CYS A 298 -20.68 12.78 23.75
CA CYS A 298 -21.61 12.79 22.64
C CYS A 298 -22.60 13.95 22.78
N PRO A 299 -22.81 14.76 21.73
CA PRO A 299 -23.81 15.83 21.78
C PRO A 299 -25.26 15.31 21.83
N LEU A 300 -25.51 14.02 21.57
CA LEU A 300 -26.83 13.38 21.68
C LEU A 300 -27.07 12.71 23.04
N SER A 301 -26.14 11.85 23.50
CA SER A 301 -26.33 11.12 24.76
C SER A 301 -25.77 11.84 25.98
N LEU A 302 -24.93 12.87 25.80
CA LEU A 302 -24.16 13.55 26.85
C LEU A 302 -23.22 12.62 27.64
N THR A 303 -23.02 11.39 27.17
CA THR A 303 -22.08 10.41 27.73
C THR A 303 -20.79 10.39 26.92
N ILE A 304 -19.69 9.91 27.51
CA ILE A 304 -18.44 9.69 26.80
C ILE A 304 -18.67 8.67 25.66
N MET A 305 -18.10 8.94 24.49
CA MET A 305 -18.34 8.16 23.26
C MET A 305 -17.45 6.90 23.15
N THR A 306 -17.96 5.71 23.49
CA THR A 306 -17.20 4.46 23.31
C THR A 306 -17.04 4.02 21.86
N GLU A 307 -18.04 4.30 21.00
CA GLU A 307 -18.02 3.99 19.57
C GLU A 307 -18.36 5.27 18.78
N PRO A 308 -17.37 6.15 18.52
CA PRO A 308 -17.58 7.41 17.83
C PRO A 308 -17.83 7.21 16.33
N TYR A 309 -19.00 7.62 15.88
CA TYR A 309 -19.43 7.62 14.49
C TYR A 309 -19.48 9.04 13.96
N SER A 310 -18.63 9.33 12.99
CA SER A 310 -18.55 10.63 12.34
C SER A 310 -19.26 10.62 10.99
N ASN A 311 -19.75 11.78 10.58
CA ASN A 311 -20.41 11.95 9.29
C ASN A 311 -19.41 12.36 8.20
N ARG A 312 -19.59 11.88 6.98
CA ARG A 312 -18.83 12.32 5.80
C ARG A 312 -19.23 13.72 5.31
N LYS A 313 -20.47 14.13 5.57
CA LYS A 313 -21.02 15.44 5.12
C LYS A 313 -20.79 16.59 6.10
N CYS A 314 -20.50 16.32 7.37
CA CYS A 314 -20.20 17.33 8.37
C CYS A 314 -19.24 16.80 9.44
N LYS A 315 -18.53 17.69 10.14
CA LYS A 315 -17.48 17.34 11.11
C LYS A 315 -18.00 16.92 12.51
N HIS A 316 -19.23 16.41 12.61
CA HIS A 316 -19.81 16.02 13.91
C HIS A 316 -19.71 14.53 14.16
N THR A 317 -19.33 14.19 15.38
CA THR A 317 -19.13 12.82 15.87
C THR A 317 -20.15 12.51 16.94
N PHE A 318 -20.73 11.31 16.88
CA PHE A 318 -21.78 10.86 17.81
C PHE A 318 -21.49 9.44 18.30
N GLN A 319 -22.05 9.06 19.43
CA GLN A 319 -22.08 7.65 19.85
C GLN A 319 -22.94 6.84 18.86
N LYS A 320 -22.42 5.72 18.37
CA LYS A 320 -23.09 4.83 17.41
C LYS A 320 -24.53 4.49 17.80
N SER A 321 -24.75 4.00 19.02
CA SER A 321 -26.08 3.61 19.49
C SER A 321 -27.06 4.79 19.42
N SER A 322 -26.63 5.96 19.87
CA SER A 322 -27.45 7.17 19.92
C SER A 322 -27.79 7.71 18.53
N ILE A 323 -26.83 7.73 17.60
CA ILE A 323 -27.09 8.26 16.25
C ILE A 323 -27.91 7.29 15.39
N LEU A 324 -27.72 5.98 15.56
CA LEU A 324 -28.53 4.97 14.87
C LEU A 324 -29.97 4.96 15.39
N GLU A 325 -30.17 5.09 16.70
CA GLU A 325 -31.51 5.22 17.29
C GLU A 325 -32.21 6.50 16.79
N PHE A 326 -31.51 7.62 16.77
CA PHE A 326 -32.02 8.89 16.25
C PHE A 326 -32.44 8.81 14.77
N LEU A 327 -31.65 8.11 13.95
CA LEU A 327 -31.99 7.86 12.54
C LEU A 327 -33.17 6.90 12.39
N GLN A 328 -33.26 5.87 13.23
CA GLN A 328 -34.36 4.92 13.22
C GLN A 328 -35.70 5.59 13.56
N GLN A 329 -35.72 6.47 14.56
CA GLN A 329 -36.90 7.25 14.94
C GLN A 329 -37.37 8.19 13.80
N ASN A 330 -36.44 8.66 12.98
CA ASN A 330 -36.71 9.55 11.83
C ASN A 330 -36.82 8.81 10.48
N ARG A 331 -37.15 7.51 10.49
CA ARG A 331 -37.35 6.69 9.26
C ARG A 331 -36.12 6.65 8.33
N GLY A 332 -34.92 6.63 8.92
CA GLY A 332 -33.65 6.43 8.22
C GLY A 332 -33.02 7.67 7.59
N ARG A 333 -33.66 8.85 7.69
CA ARG A 333 -33.11 10.13 7.24
C ARG A 333 -33.47 11.23 8.23
N ALA A 334 -32.47 11.93 8.75
CA ALA A 334 -32.67 13.01 9.71
C ALA A 334 -31.73 14.17 9.43
N LYS A 335 -32.00 15.31 10.06
CA LYS A 335 -31.04 16.41 10.10
C LYS A 335 -30.01 16.16 11.19
N CYS A 336 -28.75 16.49 10.91
CA CYS A 336 -27.68 16.45 11.88
C CYS A 336 -28.09 17.28 13.11
N PRO A 337 -28.07 16.71 14.32
CA PRO A 337 -28.45 17.41 15.54
C PRO A 337 -27.62 18.68 15.84
N VAL A 338 -26.45 18.81 15.22
CA VAL A 338 -25.53 19.93 15.47
C VAL A 338 -25.58 21.00 14.36
N CYS A 339 -25.50 20.61 13.08
CA CYS A 339 -25.42 21.58 11.97
C CYS A 339 -26.53 21.51 10.93
N THR A 340 -27.62 20.79 11.23
CA THR A 340 -28.85 20.70 10.40
C THR A 340 -28.71 20.08 8.99
N THR A 341 -27.53 19.61 8.60
CA THR A 341 -27.28 18.89 7.33
C THR A 341 -28.03 17.55 7.28
N ASP A 342 -28.57 17.15 6.14
CA ASP A 342 -29.26 15.85 6.01
C ASP A 342 -28.28 14.67 6.07
N ILE A 343 -28.53 13.74 7.00
CA ILE A 343 -27.69 12.59 7.31
C ILE A 343 -28.46 11.28 7.17
N THR A 344 -27.75 10.24 6.74
CA THR A 344 -28.25 8.86 6.62
C THR A 344 -27.28 7.88 7.26
N THR A 345 -27.70 6.63 7.49
CA THR A 345 -26.83 5.60 8.07
C THR A 345 -25.60 5.30 7.22
N ALA A 346 -25.70 5.45 5.89
CA ALA A 346 -24.60 5.23 4.95
C ALA A 346 -23.54 6.35 4.97
N ASP A 347 -23.91 7.54 5.45
CA ASP A 347 -22.99 8.68 5.54
C ASP A 347 -22.09 8.62 6.80
N LEU A 348 -22.40 7.71 7.73
CA LEU A 348 -21.68 7.55 8.98
C LEU A 348 -20.57 6.50 8.85
N TYR A 349 -19.43 6.76 9.48
CA TYR A 349 -18.31 5.84 9.58
C TYR A 349 -17.77 5.83 11.00
N LEU A 350 -17.19 4.70 11.42
CA LEU A 350 -16.47 4.61 12.67
C LEU A 350 -15.19 5.46 12.57
N ASP A 351 -15.04 6.44 13.45
CA ASP A 351 -13.85 7.28 13.53
C ASP A 351 -12.84 6.63 14.48
N ASP A 352 -11.97 5.79 13.92
CA ASP A 352 -10.94 5.07 14.66
C ASP A 352 -9.96 6.03 15.39
N ALA A 353 -9.75 7.24 14.86
CA ALA A 353 -8.88 8.23 15.49
C ALA A 353 -9.53 8.78 16.76
N PHE A 354 -10.82 9.14 16.69
CA PHE A 354 -11.59 9.55 17.86
C PHE A 354 -11.74 8.39 18.85
N GLN A 355 -11.92 7.16 18.38
CA GLN A 355 -12.06 5.99 19.24
C GLN A 355 -10.78 5.74 20.05
N ARG A 356 -9.61 5.90 19.42
CA ARG A 356 -8.32 5.86 20.14
C ARG A 356 -8.23 6.97 21.18
N LYS A 357 -8.61 8.22 20.85
CA LYS A 357 -8.65 9.34 21.80
C LYS A 357 -9.54 9.02 23.03
N VAL A 358 -10.76 8.51 22.82
CA VAL A 358 -11.66 8.16 23.94
C VAL A 358 -11.11 7.00 24.77
N LYS A 359 -10.57 5.97 24.11
CA LYS A 359 -9.99 4.82 24.84
C LYS A 359 -8.82 5.27 25.72
N ARG A 360 -7.95 6.14 25.21
CA ARG A 360 -6.86 6.76 25.99
C ARG A 360 -7.40 7.52 27.20
N ALA A 361 -8.42 8.38 27.01
CA ALA A 361 -9.02 9.14 28.10
C ALA A 361 -9.66 8.23 29.18
N MET A 362 -10.38 7.17 28.78
CA MET A 362 -10.97 6.21 29.71
C MET A 362 -9.93 5.38 30.46
N GLU A 363 -8.83 5.03 29.81
CA GLU A 363 -7.73 4.28 30.43
C GLU A 363 -6.95 5.16 31.42
N ALA A 364 -6.71 6.43 31.08
CA ALA A 364 -6.15 7.42 32.00
C ALA A 364 -7.02 7.61 33.24
N GLU A 365 -8.34 7.80 33.07
CA GLU A 365 -9.28 7.94 34.21
C GLU A 365 -9.36 6.66 35.07
N ARG A 366 -9.31 5.48 34.44
CA ARG A 366 -9.26 4.19 35.17
C ARG A 366 -7.97 4.05 35.98
N GLN A 367 -6.84 4.43 35.39
CA GLN A 367 -5.55 4.37 36.06
C GLN A 367 -5.50 5.35 37.23
N GLU A 368 -5.99 6.57 37.05
CA GLU A 368 -6.15 7.55 38.13
C GLU A 368 -7.05 7.02 39.26
N ARG A 369 -8.19 6.39 38.93
CA ARG A 369 -9.12 5.84 39.94
C ARG A 369 -8.52 4.65 40.70
N ALA A 370 -7.76 3.79 40.03
CA ALA A 370 -7.08 2.66 40.67
C ALA A 370 -5.96 3.13 41.60
N GLU A 371 -5.22 4.18 41.22
CA GLU A 371 -4.17 4.77 42.07
C GLU A 371 -4.74 5.41 43.36
N VAL A 372 -5.99 5.87 43.37
CA VAL A 372 -6.66 6.42 44.57
C VAL A 372 -7.28 5.32 45.46
N GLU A 373 -7.75 4.21 44.88
CA GLU A 373 -8.35 3.09 45.66
C GLU A 373 -7.28 2.27 46.44
N ASP A 374 -6.00 2.30 46.04
CA ASP A 374 -4.90 1.65 46.79
C ASP A 374 -4.40 2.47 48.00
N GLU A 375 -4.88 3.70 48.22
CA GLU A 375 -4.49 4.55 49.36
C GLU A 375 -5.38 4.35 50.61
N ASP A 376 -6.53 3.68 50.52
CA ASP A 376 -7.47 3.49 51.64
C ASP A 376 -7.21 2.20 52.47
N ASP A 377 -6.28 1.34 52.06
CA ASP A 377 -5.92 0.08 52.77
C ASP A 377 -4.55 0.13 53.49
N ASP A 378 -3.86 1.27 53.57
CA ASP A 378 -2.63 1.40 54.38
C ASP A 378 -2.90 1.80 55.83
N VAL A 379 -3.63 0.94 56.55
CA VAL A 379 -3.45 0.79 58.00
C VAL A 379 -2.98 -0.62 58.33
N GLY A 380 -1.73 -0.87 57.99
CA GLY A 380 -0.87 -1.73 58.79
C GLY A 380 -0.87 -3.20 58.39
N ASN A 381 0.16 -3.60 57.63
CA ASN A 381 1.10 -4.62 58.11
C ASN A 381 2.32 -4.69 57.15
N SER A 382 3.40 -4.03 57.54
CA SER A 382 4.73 -4.23 56.97
C SER A 382 5.22 -5.65 57.27
N SER A 383 5.15 -6.56 56.30
CA SER A 383 6.11 -7.68 56.17
C SER A 383 5.90 -8.39 54.84
N VAL A 384 6.65 -8.00 53.80
CA VAL A 384 6.79 -8.83 52.61
C VAL A 384 8.24 -9.30 52.54
N VAL A 385 8.40 -10.53 53.00
CA VAL A 385 9.62 -11.33 53.00
C VAL A 385 10.06 -11.58 51.55
N ALA A 386 11.33 -11.29 51.26
CA ALA A 386 12.00 -11.70 50.04
C ALA A 386 11.95 -13.24 49.87
N GLY A 387 11.43 -13.70 48.74
CA GLY A 387 11.43 -15.12 48.33
C GLY A 387 11.88 -15.27 46.87
N PRO A 388 12.71 -16.28 46.54
CA PRO A 388 13.55 -16.27 45.35
C PRO A 388 12.86 -16.72 44.05
N SER A 389 13.46 -16.30 42.94
CA SER A 389 13.10 -16.54 41.54
C SER A 389 12.67 -17.98 41.23
N ARG A 390 11.48 -18.12 40.63
CA ARG A 390 11.01 -19.39 40.07
C ARG A 390 11.29 -19.43 38.57
N ASN A 391 12.21 -20.32 38.19
CA ASN A 391 12.48 -20.70 36.80
C ASN A 391 11.21 -21.23 36.13
N ILE A 392 10.78 -20.58 35.06
CA ILE A 392 9.71 -21.07 34.18
C ILE A 392 10.31 -22.10 33.22
N LYS A 393 9.81 -23.33 33.33
CA LYS A 393 10.15 -24.47 32.46
C LYS A 393 9.41 -24.32 31.14
N MET A 394 10.14 -24.15 30.04
CA MET A 394 9.60 -24.21 28.67
C MET A 394 8.91 -25.56 28.41
N GLU A 395 7.62 -25.54 28.08
CA GLU A 395 6.91 -26.71 27.56
C GLU A 395 7.29 -26.96 26.10
N ARG A 396 7.77 -28.17 25.83
CA ARG A 396 8.05 -28.67 24.49
C ARG A 396 6.74 -29.05 23.80
N GLY A 397 6.57 -28.52 22.59
CA GLY A 397 5.49 -28.85 21.67
C GLY A 397 5.34 -30.36 21.45
N ARG A 398 4.08 -30.82 21.53
CA ARG A 398 3.73 -32.22 21.32
C ARG A 398 3.46 -32.46 19.84
N SER A 399 4.32 -33.30 19.27
CA SER A 399 4.28 -33.80 17.91
C SER A 399 2.98 -34.56 17.59
N ARG A 400 2.59 -34.44 16.33
CA ARG A 400 1.51 -35.16 15.63
C ARG A 400 1.77 -36.68 15.68
N ARG A 401 0.72 -37.47 15.91
CA ARG A 401 0.73 -38.92 15.64
C ARG A 401 -0.46 -39.26 14.75
N ALA A 402 -0.13 -39.89 13.63
CA ALA A 402 -1.02 -40.45 12.63
C ALA A 402 -1.69 -41.74 13.13
N GLU A 403 -2.90 -41.94 12.59
CA GLU A 403 -3.58 -43.19 12.20
C GLU A 403 -3.77 -44.31 13.22
N ASP A 404 -5.04 -44.69 13.44
CA ASP A 404 -5.47 -46.09 13.25
C ASP A 404 -6.96 -46.12 12.84
N VAL A 405 -7.24 -47.00 11.89
CA VAL A 405 -8.52 -47.32 11.24
C VAL A 405 -8.98 -48.68 11.77
N GLU A 406 -10.18 -48.77 12.35
CA GLU A 406 -11.00 -49.99 12.52
C GLU A 406 -12.47 -49.52 12.55
N GLU A 407 -13.31 -49.74 11.53
CA GLU A 407 -14.11 -50.94 11.22
C GLU A 407 -14.97 -51.45 12.39
N SER A 408 -16.29 -51.16 12.35
CA SER A 408 -17.44 -52.02 12.70
C SER A 408 -18.67 -51.16 13.10
N ASP A 409 -19.61 -50.99 12.17
CA ASP A 409 -21.00 -51.51 12.19
C ASP A 409 -21.78 -51.02 10.95
#